data_AF-A0A967I499-F1
#
_entry.id   AF-A0A967I499-F1
#
_cell.length_a   1.000
_cell.length_b   1.000
_cell.length_c   1.000
_cell.angle_alpha   90.00
_cell.angle_beta   90.00
_cell.angle_gamma   90.00
#
_symmetry.space_group_name_H-M   'P 1'
#
loop_
_entity.id
_entity.type
_entity.pdbx_description
1 polymer ?
#
loop_
_entity_poly.entity_id
_entity_poly.type
_entity_poly.pdbx_seq_one_letter_code
_entity_poly.pdbx_strand_id
1 'polypeptide(L)' 'MAQSRSSSAGACCFSEKRRLVKELSNCGYCSTSFEEYKRCRQEASRESGERSKECMIA' A
#
# COMPACT_ATOMS: atom_id res chain seq x y z
N MET A 1 12.62 -20.67 -20.38
CA MET A 1 11.21 -20.75 -19.95
C MET A 1 11.05 -19.92 -18.68
N ALA A 2 10.56 -18.69 -18.78
CA ALA A 2 10.28 -17.82 -17.63
C ALA A 2 8.81 -18.00 -17.24
N GLN A 3 8.52 -19.04 -16.45
CA GLN A 3 7.16 -19.35 -16.01
C GLN A 3 7.19 -19.53 -14.49
N SER A 4 6.34 -18.77 -13.78
CA SER A 4 5.81 -19.01 -12.42
C SER A 4 6.14 -18.02 -11.27
N ARG A 5 6.88 -16.91 -11.46
CA ARG A 5 7.03 -15.87 -10.41
C ARG A 5 6.01 -14.72 -10.46
N SER A 6 5.26 -14.60 -11.55
CA SER A 6 4.44 -13.41 -11.83
C SER A 6 3.06 -13.41 -11.16
N SER A 7 2.53 -14.58 -10.77
CA SER A 7 1.15 -14.70 -10.26
C SER A 7 1.03 -14.38 -8.77
N SER A 8 2.01 -14.78 -7.95
CA SER A 8 2.04 -14.53 -6.50
C SER A 8 2.40 -13.08 -6.20
N ALA A 9 3.43 -12.54 -6.84
CA ALA A 9 3.83 -11.14 -6.71
C ALA A 9 2.71 -10.18 -7.18
N GLY A 10 2.04 -10.52 -8.29
CA GLY A 10 0.89 -9.77 -8.79
C GLY A 10 -0.29 -9.76 -7.81
N ALA A 11 -0.63 -10.92 -7.24
CA ALA A 11 -1.68 -11.02 -6.22
C ALA A 11 -1.33 -10.29 -4.91
N CYS A 12 -0.05 -10.31 -4.51
CA CYS A 12 0.47 -9.60 -3.35
C CYS A 12 0.38 -8.08 -3.54
N CYS A 13 0.91 -7.56 -4.66
CA CYS A 13 0.82 -6.15 -5.00
C CYS A 13 -0.63 -5.66 -5.17
N PHE A 14 -1.52 -6.50 -5.70
CA PHE A 14 -2.94 -6.16 -5.80
C PHE A 14 -3.63 -6.06 -4.43
N SER A 15 -3.32 -7.00 -3.53
CA SER A 15 -3.81 -6.97 -2.15
C SER A 15 -3.27 -5.76 -1.40
N GLU A 16 -2.00 -5.43 -1.63
CA GLU A 16 -1.36 -4.26 -1.03
C GLU A 16 -1.97 -2.95 -1.54
N LYS A 17 -2.25 -2.86 -2.84
CA LYS A 17 -2.99 -1.72 -3.42
C LYS A 17 -4.36 -1.54 -2.78
N ARG A 18 -5.11 -2.63 -2.55
CA ARG A 18 -6.42 -2.55 -1.86
C ARG A 18 -6.26 -2.05 -0.42
N ARG A 19 -5.21 -2.50 0.27
CA ARG A 19 -4.91 -2.06 1.63
C ARG A 19 -4.56 -0.58 1.70
N LEU A 20 -3.70 -0.10 0.80
CA LEU A 20 -3.36 1.33 0.69
C LEU A 20 -4.60 2.20 0.48
N VAL A 21 -5.50 1.82 -0.44
CA VAL A 21 -6.73 2.59 -0.68
C VAL A 21 -7.59 2.68 0.58
N LYS A 22 -7.69 1.57 1.35
CA LYS A 22 -8.42 1.55 2.62
C LYS A 22 -7.76 2.45 3.67
N GLU A 23 -6.44 2.37 3.82
CA GLU A 23 -5.68 3.19 4.78
C GLU A 23 -5.76 4.69 4.44
N LEU A 24 -5.65 5.05 3.16
CA LEU A 24 -5.82 6.44 2.71
C LEU A 24 -7.24 6.97 2.96
N SER A 25 -8.25 6.12 2.77
CA SER A 25 -9.64 6.48 3.09
C SER A 25 -9.81 6.70 4.59
N ASN A 26 -9.17 5.86 5.41
CA ASN A 26 -9.20 5.99 6.86
C ASN A 26 -8.45 7.25 7.32
N CYS A 27 -7.35 7.63 6.67
CA CYS A 27 -6.69 8.92 6.91
C CYS A 27 -7.66 10.08 6.68
N GLY A 28 -8.47 10.05 5.61
CA GLY A 28 -9.47 11.06 5.35
C GLY A 28 -10.58 11.12 6.40
N TYR A 29 -10.99 9.96 6.93
CA TYR A 29 -12.05 9.86 7.93
C TYR A 29 -11.61 10.22 9.35
N CYS A 30 -10.39 9.83 9.75
CA CYS A 30 -9.88 10.02 11.11
C CYS A 30 -9.16 11.35 11.33
N SER A 31 -8.73 12.03 10.26
CA SER A 31 -7.99 13.29 10.40
C SER A 31 -8.93 14.44 10.74
N THR A 32 -8.59 15.19 11.78
CA THR A 32 -9.35 16.40 12.19
C THR A 32 -8.78 17.68 11.57
N SER A 33 -7.58 17.58 11.00
CA SER A 33 -6.87 18.68 10.36
C SER A 33 -6.20 18.23 9.05
N PHE A 34 -5.96 19.20 8.15
CA PHE A 34 -5.26 18.93 6.90
C PHE A 34 -3.82 18.44 7.11
N GLU A 35 -3.14 18.92 8.16
CA GLU A 35 -1.79 18.48 8.49
C GLU A 35 -1.74 17.02 8.94
N GLU A 36 -2.68 16.59 9.78
CA GLU A 36 -2.82 15.18 10.17
C GLU A 36 -3.12 14.29 8.97
N TYR A 37 -4.03 14.73 8.10
CA TYR A 37 -4.34 14.01 6.86
C TYR A 37 -3.11 13.84 5.98
N LYS A 38 -2.31 14.91 5.82
CA LYS A 38 -1.09 14.89 5.02
C LYS A 38 -0.04 13.94 5.60
N ARG A 39 0.16 13.94 6.92
CA ARG A 39 1.08 13.00 7.60
C ARG A 39 0.62 11.56 7.45
N CYS A 40 -0.64 11.27 7.76
CA CYS A 40 -1.21 9.93 7.65
C CYS A 40 -1.10 9.39 6.22
N ARG A 41 -1.40 10.22 5.22
CA ARG A 41 -1.25 9.86 3.80
C ARG A 41 0.20 9.55 3.41
N GLN A 42 1.16 10.34 3.89
CA GLN A 42 2.58 10.08 3.64
C GLN A 42 3.05 8.78 4.27
N GLU A 43 2.65 8.53 5.52
CA GLU A 43 3.03 7.33 6.25
C GLU A 43 2.45 6.07 5.60
N ALA A 44 1.14 6.05 5.36
CA ALA A 44 0.47 4.93 4.69
C ALA A 44 1.05 4.63 3.30
N SER A 45 1.41 5.67 2.53
CA SER A 45 2.06 5.50 1.22
C SER A 45 3.48 4.93 1.34
N ARG A 46 4.23 5.33 2.37
CA ARG A 46 5.60 4.82 2.62
C ARG A 46 5.56 3.36 3.04
N GLU A 47 4.72 3.02 4.01
CA GLU A 47 4.56 1.64 4.48
C GLU A 47 4.07 0.71 3.38
N SER A 48 3.08 1.15 2.60
CA SER A 48 2.60 0.36 1.48
C SER A 48 3.66 0.19 0.39
N GLY A 49 4.49 1.20 0.15
CA GLY A 49 5.62 1.12 -0.76
C GLY A 49 6.65 0.07 -0.33
N GLU A 50 7.02 0.03 0.95
CA GLU A 50 7.94 -1.00 1.49
C GLU A 50 7.34 -2.40 1.33
N ARG A 51 6.07 -2.58 1.70
CA ARG A 51 5.38 -3.88 1.61
C ARG A 51 5.18 -4.34 0.17
N SER A 52 4.96 -3.40 -0.76
CA SER A 52 4.91 -3.69 -2.19
C SER A 52 6.27 -4.09 -2.76
N LYS A 53 7.39 -3.60 -2.20
CA LYS A 53 8.74 -4.08 -2.57
C LYS A 53 8.96 -5.50 -2.08
N GLU A 54 8.54 -5.82 -0.85
CA GLU A 54 8.58 -7.18 -0.32
C GLU A 54 7.82 -8.16 -1.23
N CYS A 55 6.63 -7.76 -1.72
CA CYS A 55 5.85 -8.54 -2.69
C CYS A 55 6.60 -8.82 -4.02
N MET A 56 7.55 -7.96 -4.42
CA MET A 56 8.32 -8.12 -5.66
C MET A 56 9.62 -8.90 -5.47
N ILE A 57 10.09 -9.05 -4.22
CA ILE A 57 11.33 -9.76 -3.87
C ILE A 57 11.02 -11.20 -3.39
N ALA A 58 9.81 -11.44 -2.89
CA ALA A 58 9.28 -12.76 -2.49
C ALA A 58 8.92 -13.66 -3.69
#